data_AF-A0A1V5MAM6-F1
#
_entry.id   AF-A0A1V5MAM6-F1
#
_cell.length_a   1.000
_cell.length_b   1.000
_cell.length_c   1.000
_cell.angle_alpha   90.00
_cell.angle_beta   90.00
_cell.angle_gamma   90.00
#
_symmetry.space_group_name_H-M   'P 1'
#
loop_
_entity.id
_entity.type
_entity.pdbx_description
1 polymer ?
#
loop_
_entity_poly.entity_id
_entity_poly.type
_entity_poly.pdbx_seq_one_letter_code
_entity_poly.pdbx_strand_id
1 'polypeptide(L)'
;MRGGGLETGHLLPVQRNHKMLALLKRNIEHARNGLSVPLVLENIATTFDWSERQNTMTEPEFLRQVLESTDSGLLLDVSNLFANSFNHHFSEDDYLRALPLDRLRYVHVAGGTFKQGLYHDTHCHPLKEESLRVLKKLAALVPIPMVMLERDDNFASDIELSLELDQLRQSCRVPASFAAADARQIEIGLEPIAIAKPDLSALAQEQDALVRALLADCSHLPSSLGLDQERVGQAFKALRRKRIRTIKRAYPDILTIFPEEEKLNQLLERYFDNCPSVSELGPYDDAMKFMKYLKKSGELPAPKLAGALSQALKSFLAK
;
A
#
# COMPACT_ATOMS: atom_id res chain seq x y z
N MET A 1 -5.85 3.19 5.77
CA MET A 1 -7.26 3.60 5.61
C MET A 1 -7.84 3.76 7.00
N ARG A 2 -8.68 4.78 7.23
CA ARG A 2 -9.32 5.04 8.52
C ARG A 2 -10.82 4.75 8.48
N GLY A 3 -11.35 4.12 9.53
CA GLY A 3 -12.77 3.82 9.68
C GLY A 3 -13.14 3.61 11.15
N GLY A 4 -14.20 4.26 11.62
CA GLY A 4 -14.72 4.16 12.99
C GLY A 4 -13.69 4.26 14.11
N GLY A 5 -12.73 5.18 13.97
CA GLY A 5 -11.66 5.42 14.95
C GLY A 5 -10.46 4.48 14.85
N LEU A 6 -10.42 3.58 13.85
CA LEU A 6 -9.33 2.65 13.61
C LEU A 6 -8.52 3.08 12.38
N GLU A 7 -7.21 2.77 12.39
CA GLU A 7 -6.29 2.95 11.26
C GLU A 7 -5.60 1.63 10.93
N THR A 8 -5.53 1.29 9.65
CA THR A 8 -4.94 0.03 9.17
C THR A 8 -3.42 0.06 9.10
N GLY A 9 -2.82 1.26 9.07
CA GLY A 9 -1.36 1.42 8.96
C GLY A 9 -0.79 0.92 7.62
N HIS A 10 -1.67 0.73 6.63
CA HIS A 10 -1.33 0.28 5.30
C HIS A 10 -2.31 0.84 4.27
N LEU A 11 -1.83 0.95 3.02
CA LEU A 11 -2.62 1.33 1.87
C LEU A 11 -3.61 0.20 1.56
N LEU A 12 -4.83 0.57 1.19
CA LEU A 12 -5.91 -0.36 0.83
C LEU A 12 -6.59 0.16 -0.44
N PRO A 13 -7.20 -0.73 -1.24
CA PRO A 13 -8.03 -0.31 -2.36
C PRO A 13 -9.10 0.67 -1.88
N VAL A 14 -9.35 1.69 -2.69
CA VAL A 14 -10.40 2.67 -2.45
C VAL A 14 -11.59 2.36 -3.35
N GLN A 15 -12.80 2.67 -2.89
CA GLN A 15 -13.97 2.60 -3.78
C GLN A 15 -13.78 3.58 -4.94
N ARG A 16 -13.90 3.12 -6.18
CA ARG A 16 -13.77 3.96 -7.38
C ARG A 16 -15.13 4.49 -7.80
N ASN A 17 -15.64 5.46 -7.05
CA ASN A 17 -16.91 6.14 -7.32
C ASN A 17 -16.86 7.63 -7.00
N HIS A 18 -17.90 8.37 -7.38
CA HIS A 18 -17.95 9.83 -7.21
C HIS A 18 -17.81 10.30 -5.76
N LYS A 19 -18.32 9.55 -4.77
CA LYS A 19 -18.20 9.92 -3.35
C LYS A 19 -16.76 9.85 -2.87
N MET A 20 -16.05 8.79 -3.26
CA MET A 20 -14.64 8.64 -2.91
C MET A 20 -13.76 9.62 -3.69
N LEU A 21 -14.07 9.90 -4.97
CA LEU A 21 -13.42 10.95 -5.74
C LEU A 21 -13.53 12.32 -5.04
N ALA A 22 -14.72 12.67 -4.55
CA ALA A 22 -14.95 13.90 -3.78
C ALA A 22 -14.10 13.98 -2.52
N LEU A 23 -14.03 12.88 -1.78
CA LEU A 23 -13.27 12.77 -0.54
C LEU A 23 -11.76 12.87 -0.81
N LEU A 24 -11.25 12.14 -1.80
CA LEU A 24 -9.84 12.19 -2.19
C LEU A 24 -9.46 13.58 -2.68
N LYS A 25 -10.27 14.21 -3.55
CA LYS A 25 -10.03 15.58 -4.01
C LYS A 25 -9.85 16.53 -2.83
N ARG A 26 -10.79 16.53 -1.88
CA ARG A 26 -10.71 17.37 -0.67
C ARG A 26 -9.41 17.13 0.11
N ASN A 27 -9.03 15.87 0.32
CA ASN A 27 -7.84 15.53 1.10
C ASN A 27 -6.55 15.90 0.36
N ILE A 28 -6.52 15.70 -0.97
CA ILE A 28 -5.40 16.06 -1.84
C ILE A 28 -5.23 17.58 -1.89
N GLU A 29 -6.30 18.35 -2.08
CA GLU A 29 -6.26 19.81 -2.04
C GLU A 29 -5.75 20.32 -0.69
N HIS A 30 -6.19 19.71 0.41
CA HIS A 30 -5.67 20.05 1.74
C HIS A 30 -4.16 19.80 1.85
N ALA A 31 -3.68 18.66 1.36
CA ALA A 31 -2.24 18.36 1.33
C ALA A 31 -1.46 19.33 0.43
N ARG A 32 -1.95 19.59 -0.80
CA ARG A 32 -1.34 20.52 -1.76
C ARG A 32 -1.21 21.93 -1.20
N ASN A 33 -2.22 22.43 -0.48
CA ASN A 33 -2.17 23.75 0.14
C ASN A 33 -1.06 23.90 1.19
N GLY A 34 -0.56 22.78 1.74
CA GLY A 34 0.57 22.75 2.67
C GLY A 34 1.93 22.49 2.01
N LEU A 35 1.99 22.25 0.69
CA LEU A 35 3.21 21.88 -0.02
C LEU A 35 3.62 22.99 -1.00
N SER A 36 4.91 23.29 -1.06
CA SER A 36 5.49 24.24 -2.03
C SER A 36 5.90 23.58 -3.35
N VAL A 37 5.61 22.29 -3.52
CA VAL A 37 6.01 21.48 -4.68
C VAL A 37 4.80 20.76 -5.26
N PRO A 38 4.81 20.41 -6.56
CA PRO A 38 3.75 19.61 -7.16
C PRO A 38 3.55 18.28 -6.43
N LEU A 39 2.30 17.85 -6.31
CA LEU A 39 1.96 16.55 -5.76
C LEU A 39 1.80 15.52 -6.88
N VAL A 40 2.32 14.32 -6.65
CA VAL A 40 2.21 13.18 -7.55
C VAL A 40 1.53 12.04 -6.80
N LEU A 41 0.60 11.34 -7.44
CA LEU A 41 -0.14 10.22 -6.85
C LEU A 41 0.28 8.90 -7.51
N GLU A 42 0.34 7.85 -6.69
CA GLU A 42 0.83 6.53 -7.06
C GLU A 42 -0.29 5.48 -7.08
N ASN A 43 -0.22 4.54 -8.03
CA ASN A 43 -1.03 3.32 -8.00
C ASN A 43 -0.45 2.30 -7.02
N ILE A 44 -1.30 1.70 -6.20
CA ILE A 44 -0.88 0.77 -5.14
C ILE A 44 -1.07 -0.68 -5.57
N ALA A 45 -0.24 -1.60 -5.09
CA ALA A 45 -0.57 -3.02 -5.14
C ALA A 45 -1.74 -3.34 -4.19
N THR A 46 -2.65 -4.20 -4.66
CA THR A 46 -3.83 -4.61 -3.92
C THR A 46 -4.00 -6.12 -3.96
N THR A 47 -4.41 -6.69 -2.82
CA THR A 47 -4.66 -8.14 -2.67
C THR A 47 -6.13 -8.50 -2.86
N PHE A 48 -7.02 -7.53 -2.70
CA PHE A 48 -8.45 -7.58 -2.99
C PHE A 48 -8.86 -6.24 -3.59
N ASP A 49 -10.07 -6.16 -4.14
CA ASP A 49 -10.66 -4.91 -4.65
C ASP A 49 -12.12 -4.82 -4.20
N TRP A 50 -12.68 -3.61 -4.26
CA TRP A 50 -14.10 -3.37 -4.03
C TRP A 50 -14.96 -3.97 -5.13
N SER A 51 -16.17 -4.40 -4.78
CA SER A 51 -17.10 -4.99 -5.75
C SER A 51 -17.52 -3.97 -6.82
N GLU A 52 -18.02 -4.45 -7.96
CA GLU A 52 -18.56 -3.62 -9.04
C GLU A 52 -19.68 -2.67 -8.58
N ARG A 53 -20.38 -2.99 -7.47
CA ARG A 53 -21.37 -2.09 -6.88
C ARG A 53 -20.73 -0.81 -6.32
N GLN A 54 -19.56 -0.93 -5.70
CA GLN A 54 -18.83 0.21 -5.12
C GLN A 54 -17.89 0.86 -6.13
N ASN A 55 -17.44 0.11 -7.14
CA ASN A 55 -16.56 0.57 -8.21
C ASN A 55 -17.37 0.92 -9.46
N THR A 56 -17.91 2.14 -9.51
CA THR A 56 -18.65 2.65 -10.68
C THR A 56 -17.74 3.19 -11.78
N MET A 57 -16.43 3.18 -11.56
CA MET A 57 -15.39 3.57 -12.50
C MET A 57 -14.30 2.50 -12.50
N THR A 58 -13.64 2.32 -13.65
CA THR A 58 -12.37 1.60 -13.72
C THR A 58 -11.26 2.40 -13.02
N GLU A 59 -10.14 1.75 -12.69
CA GLU A 59 -9.00 2.45 -12.09
C GLU A 59 -8.42 3.56 -12.97
N PRO A 60 -8.20 3.34 -14.28
CA PRO A 60 -7.65 4.40 -15.14
C PRO A 60 -8.59 5.62 -15.23
N GLU A 61 -9.90 5.39 -15.31
CA GLU A 61 -10.90 6.48 -15.28
C GLU A 61 -10.88 7.24 -13.95
N PHE A 62 -10.83 6.50 -12.83
CA PHE A 62 -10.79 7.09 -11.50
C PHE A 62 -9.51 7.91 -11.29
N LEU A 63 -8.34 7.37 -11.68
CA LEU A 63 -7.06 8.07 -11.62
C LEU A 63 -7.08 9.32 -12.50
N ARG A 64 -7.58 9.24 -13.74
CA ARG A 64 -7.73 10.42 -14.60
C ARG A 64 -8.53 11.52 -13.92
N GLN A 65 -9.71 11.19 -13.38
CA GLN A 65 -10.55 12.19 -12.71
C GLN A 65 -9.91 12.78 -11.46
N VAL A 66 -9.25 11.97 -10.63
CA VAL A 66 -8.54 12.48 -9.44
C VAL A 66 -7.42 13.43 -9.88
N LEU A 67 -6.58 13.01 -10.83
CA LEU A 67 -5.41 13.78 -11.25
C LEU A 67 -5.78 15.10 -11.96
N GLU A 68 -6.79 15.08 -12.83
CA GLU A 68 -7.28 16.28 -13.51
C GLU A 68 -7.95 17.26 -12.53
N SER A 69 -8.84 16.76 -11.67
CA SER A 69 -9.58 17.61 -10.73
C SER A 69 -8.74 18.18 -9.60
N THR A 70 -7.55 17.61 -9.35
CA THR A 70 -6.61 18.04 -8.32
C THR A 70 -5.31 18.60 -8.88
N ASP A 71 -5.16 18.73 -10.20
CA ASP A 71 -3.92 19.15 -10.87
C ASP A 71 -2.67 18.46 -10.28
N SER A 72 -2.77 17.13 -10.15
CA SER A 72 -1.68 16.28 -9.66
C SER A 72 -1.03 15.52 -10.81
N GLY A 73 0.22 15.10 -10.61
CA GLY A 73 0.94 14.20 -11.51
C GLY A 73 0.70 12.72 -11.20
N LEU A 74 1.04 11.84 -12.14
CA LEU A 74 1.03 10.39 -11.97
C LEU A 74 2.46 9.87 -11.70
N LEU A 75 2.59 9.11 -10.62
CA LEU A 75 3.69 8.19 -10.37
C LEU A 75 3.14 6.80 -10.69
N LEU A 76 3.70 6.16 -11.72
CA LEU A 76 3.29 4.82 -12.08
C LEU A 76 4.30 3.82 -11.53
N ASP A 77 3.90 3.05 -10.53
CA ASP A 77 4.63 1.86 -10.12
C ASP A 77 4.22 0.69 -11.04
N VAL A 78 5.14 0.29 -11.92
CA VAL A 78 4.90 -0.80 -12.88
C VAL A 78 4.97 -2.18 -12.23
N SER A 79 5.62 -2.31 -11.08
CA SER A 79 5.64 -3.54 -10.31
C SER A 79 4.33 -3.73 -9.54
N ASN A 80 3.74 -2.65 -9.00
CA ASN A 80 2.37 -2.67 -8.50
C ASN A 80 1.36 -2.97 -9.62
N LEU A 81 1.54 -2.41 -10.82
CA LEU A 81 0.68 -2.73 -11.97
C LEU A 81 0.77 -4.21 -12.34
N PHE A 82 1.98 -4.78 -12.41
CA PHE A 82 2.15 -6.22 -12.66
C PHE A 82 1.51 -7.06 -11.54
N ALA A 83 1.68 -6.68 -10.28
CA ALA A 83 1.04 -7.36 -9.16
C ALA A 83 -0.48 -7.37 -9.32
N ASN A 84 -1.07 -6.22 -9.62
CA ASN A 84 -2.51 -6.07 -9.78
C ASN A 84 -3.03 -6.83 -11.00
N SER A 85 -2.34 -6.77 -12.15
CA SER A 85 -2.76 -7.48 -13.37
C SER A 85 -2.78 -8.99 -13.15
N PHE A 86 -1.76 -9.52 -12.47
CA PHE A 86 -1.68 -10.93 -12.12
C PHE A 86 -2.76 -11.32 -11.10
N ASN A 87 -2.93 -10.54 -10.04
CA ASN A 87 -3.82 -10.87 -8.91
C ASN A 87 -5.30 -10.73 -9.24
N HIS A 88 -5.65 -9.77 -10.11
CA HIS A 88 -7.05 -9.44 -10.48
C HIS A 88 -7.40 -9.82 -11.91
N HIS A 89 -6.47 -10.47 -12.63
CA HIS A 89 -6.68 -11.06 -13.95
C HIS A 89 -7.14 -10.07 -15.02
N PHE A 90 -6.50 -8.90 -15.08
CA PHE A 90 -6.75 -7.91 -16.14
C PHE A 90 -5.54 -7.73 -17.08
N SER A 91 -5.79 -7.17 -18.26
CA SER A 91 -4.79 -6.88 -19.28
C SER A 91 -3.97 -5.64 -18.94
N GLU A 92 -2.66 -5.81 -18.73
CA GLU A 92 -1.71 -4.70 -18.56
C GLU A 92 -1.74 -3.74 -19.74
N ASP A 93 -1.89 -4.25 -20.96
CA ASP A 93 -1.80 -3.45 -22.18
C ASP A 93 -3.01 -2.51 -22.30
N ASP A 94 -4.21 -3.01 -21.97
CA ASP A 94 -5.42 -2.20 -21.97
C ASP A 94 -5.42 -1.20 -20.83
N TYR A 95 -4.92 -1.60 -19.66
CA TYR A 95 -4.74 -0.71 -18.52
C TYR A 95 -3.78 0.45 -18.85
N LEU A 96 -2.58 0.15 -19.39
CA LEU A 96 -1.59 1.15 -19.77
C LEU A 96 -2.12 2.13 -20.83
N ARG A 97 -2.87 1.64 -21.82
CA ARG A 97 -3.48 2.50 -22.86
C ARG A 97 -4.59 3.41 -22.31
N ALA A 98 -5.26 3.01 -21.23
CA ALA A 98 -6.33 3.79 -20.61
C ALA A 98 -5.81 4.83 -19.59
N LEU A 99 -4.57 4.67 -19.10
CA LEU A 99 -4.00 5.59 -18.11
C LEU A 99 -3.81 7.03 -18.64
N PRO A 100 -3.88 8.05 -17.77
CA PRO A 100 -3.52 9.43 -18.11
C PRO A 100 -2.00 9.62 -18.21
N LEU A 101 -1.38 9.00 -19.22
CA LEU A 101 0.08 9.01 -19.41
C LEU A 101 0.65 10.41 -19.72
N ASP A 102 -0.17 11.35 -20.17
CA ASP A 102 0.19 12.78 -20.31
C ASP A 102 0.57 13.43 -18.95
N ARG A 103 0.06 12.85 -17.86
CA ARG A 103 0.36 13.26 -16.48
C ARG A 103 1.49 12.46 -15.85
N LEU A 104 2.11 11.50 -16.55
CA LEU A 104 3.22 10.73 -16.01
C LEU A 104 4.40 11.65 -15.65
N ARG A 105 4.90 11.52 -14.42
CA ARG A 105 6.06 12.28 -13.91
C ARG A 105 7.18 11.38 -13.41
N TYR A 106 6.83 10.21 -12.90
CA TYR A 106 7.80 9.31 -12.28
C TYR A 106 7.35 7.86 -12.45
N VAL A 107 8.31 6.94 -12.48
CA VAL A 107 8.03 5.50 -12.55
C VAL A 107 8.82 4.78 -11.47
N HIS A 108 8.13 3.95 -10.70
CA HIS A 108 8.76 3.05 -9.74
C HIS A 108 8.81 1.64 -10.31
N VAL A 109 9.89 0.94 -9.97
CA VAL A 109 10.06 -0.47 -10.28
C VAL A 109 10.68 -1.16 -9.07
N ALA A 110 10.01 -2.17 -8.57
CA ALA A 110 10.45 -2.98 -7.45
C ALA A 110 10.48 -4.47 -7.81
N GLY A 111 11.05 -5.29 -6.92
CA GLY A 111 11.01 -6.75 -7.02
C GLY A 111 10.14 -7.40 -5.94
N GLY A 112 9.42 -8.44 -6.35
CA GLY A 112 8.45 -9.15 -5.53
C GLY A 112 8.60 -10.67 -5.56
N THR A 113 7.60 -11.35 -5.00
CA THR A 113 7.60 -12.82 -4.88
C THR A 113 6.19 -13.39 -4.99
N PHE A 114 6.09 -14.62 -5.49
CA PHE A 114 4.83 -15.36 -5.55
C PHE A 114 4.58 -16.09 -4.23
N LYS A 115 3.41 -15.87 -3.65
CA LYS A 115 3.02 -16.51 -2.39
C LYS A 115 1.51 -16.67 -2.32
N GLN A 116 1.06 -17.89 -2.02
CA GLN A 116 -0.37 -18.20 -1.82
C GLN A 116 -1.23 -17.83 -3.04
N GLY A 117 -0.72 -18.10 -4.25
CA GLY A 117 -1.45 -17.81 -5.50
C GLY A 117 -1.54 -16.32 -5.86
N LEU A 118 -0.83 -15.46 -5.14
CA LEU A 118 -0.71 -14.03 -5.41
C LEU A 118 0.74 -13.66 -5.74
N TYR A 119 0.92 -12.64 -6.56
CA TYR A 119 2.17 -11.90 -6.62
C TYR A 119 2.15 -10.78 -5.58
N HIS A 120 3.16 -10.75 -4.71
CA HIS A 120 3.35 -9.70 -3.72
C HIS A 120 4.53 -8.86 -4.17
N ASP A 121 4.29 -7.59 -4.47
CA ASP A 121 5.39 -6.65 -4.59
C ASP A 121 5.91 -6.31 -3.19
N THR A 122 7.14 -6.71 -2.92
CA THR A 122 7.70 -6.63 -1.56
C THR A 122 8.80 -5.61 -1.44
N HIS A 123 9.35 -5.15 -2.57
CA HIS A 123 10.48 -4.23 -2.63
C HIS A 123 11.70 -4.79 -1.91
N CYS A 124 11.79 -6.12 -1.77
CA CYS A 124 12.83 -6.84 -1.03
C CYS A 124 13.58 -7.86 -1.91
N HIS A 125 13.17 -7.99 -3.17
CA HIS A 125 13.69 -8.98 -4.10
C HIS A 125 14.30 -8.29 -5.31
N PRO A 126 15.23 -8.95 -6.03
CA PRO A 126 15.69 -8.47 -7.34
C PRO A 126 14.54 -8.19 -8.30
N LEU A 127 14.77 -7.27 -9.23
CA LEU A 127 13.87 -7.03 -10.35
C LEU A 127 13.49 -8.34 -11.06
N LYS A 128 12.24 -8.39 -11.51
CA LYS A 128 11.69 -9.50 -12.27
C LYS A 128 11.44 -9.11 -13.72
N GLU A 129 11.59 -10.08 -14.62
CA GLU A 129 11.34 -9.90 -16.05
C GLU A 129 9.92 -9.39 -16.32
N GLU A 130 8.95 -9.79 -15.51
CA GLU A 130 7.57 -9.35 -15.65
C GLU A 130 7.40 -7.84 -15.40
N SER A 131 8.01 -7.27 -14.35
CA SER A 131 8.03 -5.83 -14.11
C SER A 131 8.79 -5.07 -15.20
N LEU A 132 9.94 -5.61 -15.64
CA LEU A 132 10.71 -5.04 -16.75
C LEU A 132 9.93 -5.05 -18.07
N ARG A 133 9.09 -6.06 -18.30
CA ARG A 133 8.21 -6.14 -19.46
C ARG A 133 7.14 -5.06 -19.42
N VAL A 134 6.52 -4.79 -18.27
CA VAL A 134 5.57 -3.68 -18.12
C VAL A 134 6.26 -2.33 -18.35
N LEU A 135 7.49 -2.15 -17.85
CA LEU A 135 8.29 -0.96 -18.11
C LEU A 135 8.57 -0.76 -19.61
N LYS A 136 8.96 -1.82 -20.33
CA LYS A 136 9.20 -1.78 -21.79
C LYS A 136 7.94 -1.41 -22.56
N LYS A 137 6.78 -1.95 -22.16
CA LYS A 137 5.48 -1.61 -22.75
C LYS A 137 5.13 -0.14 -22.53
N LEU A 138 5.34 0.37 -21.31
CA LEU A 138 5.14 1.78 -21.00
C LEU A 138 6.07 2.68 -21.85
N ALA A 139 7.35 2.32 -21.96
CA ALA A 139 8.33 3.08 -22.75
C ALA A 139 7.98 3.13 -24.24
N ALA A 140 7.27 2.12 -24.76
CA ALA A 140 6.77 2.12 -26.13
C ALA A 140 5.55 3.04 -26.34
N LEU A 141 4.83 3.41 -25.28
CA LEU A 141 3.64 4.27 -25.35
C LEU A 141 3.97 5.75 -25.10
N VAL A 142 4.91 6.04 -24.21
CA VAL A 142 5.23 7.41 -23.78
C VAL A 142 6.71 7.54 -23.41
N PRO A 143 7.37 8.68 -23.68
CA PRO A 143 8.67 8.97 -23.10
C PRO A 143 8.60 8.95 -21.57
N ILE A 144 9.44 8.15 -20.93
CA ILE A 144 9.47 8.03 -19.47
C ILE A 144 10.41 9.11 -18.89
N PRO A 145 9.93 10.03 -18.02
CA PRO A 145 10.76 11.12 -17.51
C PRO A 145 11.89 10.65 -16.58
N MET A 146 11.57 9.76 -15.65
CA MET A 146 12.52 9.19 -14.69
C MET A 146 12.00 7.84 -14.18
N VAL A 147 12.92 6.93 -13.87
CA VAL A 147 12.66 5.62 -13.29
C VAL A 147 13.48 5.46 -12.01
N MET A 148 12.85 4.99 -10.94
CA MET A 148 13.50 4.66 -9.68
C MET A 148 13.36 3.17 -9.38
N LEU A 149 14.48 2.56 -8.99
CA LEU A 149 14.49 1.25 -8.36
C LEU A 149 14.10 1.41 -6.90
N GLU A 150 13.02 0.74 -6.47
CA GLU A 150 12.62 0.70 -5.08
C GLU A 150 13.16 -0.56 -4.38
N ARG A 151 13.84 -0.34 -3.25
CA ARG A 151 14.39 -1.40 -2.39
C ARG A 151 14.25 -0.99 -0.93
N ASP A 152 13.35 -1.64 -0.21
CA ASP A 152 12.99 -1.30 1.17
C ASP A 152 13.69 -2.18 2.22
N ASP A 153 14.15 -3.35 1.80
CA ASP A 153 14.79 -4.35 2.66
C ASP A 153 15.65 -5.29 1.81
N ASN A 154 16.41 -6.16 2.47
CA ASN A 154 17.29 -7.15 1.82
C ASN A 154 18.15 -6.49 0.72
N PHE A 155 18.86 -5.43 1.12
CA PHE A 155 19.72 -4.65 0.25
C PHE A 155 20.82 -5.54 -0.33
N ALA A 156 20.85 -5.64 -1.65
CA ALA A 156 21.86 -6.36 -2.39
C ALA A 156 23.20 -5.59 -2.36
N SER A 157 24.27 -6.21 -2.87
CA SER A 157 25.54 -5.52 -3.04
C SER A 157 25.44 -4.37 -4.05
N ASP A 158 26.35 -3.40 -3.96
CA ASP A 158 26.42 -2.28 -4.91
C ASP A 158 26.51 -2.74 -6.37
N ILE A 159 27.20 -3.87 -6.61
CA ILE A 159 27.33 -4.47 -7.95
C ILE A 159 25.98 -4.98 -8.46
N GLU A 160 25.24 -5.71 -7.63
CA GLU A 160 23.92 -6.24 -8.00
C GLU A 160 22.93 -5.10 -8.25
N LEU A 161 22.91 -4.08 -7.39
CA LEU A 161 22.09 -2.89 -7.59
C LEU A 161 22.46 -2.14 -8.87
N SER A 162 23.76 -2.01 -9.18
CA SER A 162 24.20 -1.40 -10.44
C SER A 162 23.71 -2.18 -11.66
N LEU A 163 23.71 -3.52 -11.61
CA LEU A 163 23.19 -4.36 -12.68
C LEU A 163 21.67 -4.20 -12.84
N GLU A 164 20.92 -4.13 -11.74
CA GLU A 164 19.47 -3.84 -11.78
C GLU A 164 19.20 -2.46 -12.40
N LEU A 165 19.97 -1.43 -12.05
CA LEU A 165 19.86 -0.11 -12.67
C LEU A 165 20.18 -0.13 -14.18
N ASP A 166 21.16 -0.94 -14.60
CA ASP A 166 21.45 -1.12 -16.03
C ASP A 166 20.31 -1.82 -16.78
N GLN A 167 19.63 -2.78 -16.17
CA GLN A 167 18.44 -3.42 -16.75
C GLN A 167 17.30 -2.40 -16.93
N LEU A 168 17.10 -1.49 -15.97
CA LEU A 168 16.12 -0.42 -16.08
C LEU A 168 16.46 0.54 -17.22
N ARG A 169 17.72 0.98 -17.31
CA ARG A 169 18.21 1.83 -18.42
C ARG A 169 17.99 1.17 -19.78
N GLN A 170 18.26 -0.12 -19.90
CA GLN A 170 18.04 -0.87 -21.13
C GLN A 170 16.56 -1.00 -21.48
N SER A 171 15.71 -1.24 -20.48
CA SER A 171 14.26 -1.40 -20.67
C SER A 171 13.56 -0.12 -21.12
N CYS A 172 14.13 1.05 -20.81
CA CYS A 172 13.61 2.35 -21.26
C CYS A 172 14.10 2.76 -22.65
N ARG A 173 15.02 2.01 -23.27
CA ARG A 173 15.48 2.31 -24.64
C ARG A 173 14.38 1.94 -25.62
N VAL A 174 13.75 2.95 -26.21
CA VAL A 174 12.80 2.75 -27.30
C VAL A 174 13.58 2.44 -28.59
N PRO A 175 13.31 1.32 -29.28
CA PRO A 175 13.86 1.11 -30.62
C PRO A 175 13.33 2.18 -31.58
N ALA A 176 14.20 2.74 -32.42
CA ALA A 176 13.87 3.83 -33.36
C ALA A 176 12.70 3.51 -34.32
N SER A 177 12.31 2.24 -34.47
CA SER A 177 11.23 1.78 -35.35
C SER A 177 9.82 1.86 -34.75
N PHE A 178 9.67 2.13 -33.45
CA PHE A 178 8.37 2.15 -32.76
C PHE A 178 7.84 3.56 -32.48
N ALA A 179 8.57 4.60 -32.88
CA ALA A 179 8.16 5.99 -32.77
C ALA A 179 7.11 6.37 -33.83
N ALA A 180 5.97 5.69 -33.84
CA ALA A 180 4.68 6.08 -34.44
C ALA A 180 3.80 4.84 -34.61
N ALA A 181 3.08 4.43 -33.57
CA ALA A 181 1.94 3.53 -33.75
C ALA A 181 0.85 3.88 -32.74
N ASP A 182 -0.16 4.61 -33.25
CA ASP A 182 -1.50 4.79 -32.67
C ASP A 182 -1.54 5.05 -31.15
N ALA A 183 -0.95 6.16 -30.71
CA ALA A 183 -1.38 6.83 -29.48
C ALA A 183 -2.76 7.50 -29.73
N ARG A 184 -3.77 6.72 -30.12
CA ARG A 184 -5.15 7.15 -29.91
C ARG A 184 -5.37 7.05 -28.42
N GLN A 185 -5.15 8.17 -27.74
CA GLN A 185 -5.82 8.40 -26.48
C GLN A 185 -7.29 8.11 -26.75
N ILE A 186 -7.85 7.14 -26.05
CA ILE A 186 -9.30 7.09 -25.91
C ILE A 186 -9.61 8.42 -25.23
N GLU A 187 -10.15 9.38 -26.00
CA GLU A 187 -10.84 10.52 -25.42
C GLU A 187 -12.00 9.92 -24.64
N ILE A 188 -11.75 9.59 -23.38
CA ILE A 188 -12.82 9.33 -22.45
C ILE A 188 -13.41 10.71 -22.23
N GLY A 189 -14.49 11.01 -22.94
CA GLY A 189 -15.30 12.21 -22.79
C GLY A 189 -15.92 12.26 -21.40
N LEU A 190 -15.08 12.41 -20.38
CA LEU A 190 -15.49 12.60 -19.01
C LEU A 190 -15.73 14.08 -18.84
N GLU A 191 -17.01 14.44 -18.85
CA GLU A 191 -17.42 15.77 -18.41
C GLU A 191 -16.85 16.04 -17.02
N PRO A 192 -16.19 17.19 -16.78
CA PRO A 192 -15.72 17.57 -15.46
C PRO A 192 -16.85 17.48 -14.45
N ILE A 193 -16.74 16.52 -13.53
CA ILE A 193 -17.84 16.23 -12.62
C ILE A 193 -17.88 17.33 -11.56
N ALA A 194 -18.97 18.09 -11.55
CA ALA A 194 -19.25 19.04 -10.47
C ALA A 194 -19.42 18.25 -9.17
N ILE A 195 -18.40 18.31 -8.30
CA ILE A 195 -18.42 17.59 -7.04
C ILE A 195 -19.23 18.41 -6.02
N ALA A 196 -20.54 18.19 -5.98
CA ALA A 196 -21.35 18.58 -4.83
C ALA A 196 -20.78 17.90 -3.58
N LYS A 197 -20.84 18.55 -2.39
CA LYS A 197 -20.44 17.90 -1.12
C LYS A 197 -21.38 16.72 -0.85
N PRO A 198 -20.96 15.47 -1.13
CA PRO A 198 -21.89 14.36 -1.11
C PRO A 198 -22.08 13.88 0.33
N ASP A 199 -23.21 13.24 0.61
CA ASP A 199 -23.34 12.48 1.84
C ASP A 199 -22.40 11.26 1.82
N LEU A 200 -21.40 11.31 2.70
CA LEU A 200 -20.37 10.29 2.86
C LEU A 200 -20.72 9.21 3.89
N SER A 201 -21.91 9.27 4.51
CA SER A 201 -22.28 8.36 5.62
C SER A 201 -22.19 6.89 5.22
N ALA A 202 -22.75 6.52 4.06
CA ALA A 202 -22.65 5.15 3.55
C ALA A 202 -21.21 4.72 3.26
N LEU A 203 -20.41 5.59 2.63
CA LEU A 203 -18.99 5.32 2.33
C LEU A 203 -18.22 5.07 3.64
N ALA A 204 -18.46 5.90 4.66
CA ALA A 204 -17.83 5.78 5.96
C ALA A 204 -18.23 4.48 6.68
N GLN A 205 -19.50 4.05 6.58
CA GLN A 205 -19.97 2.79 7.14
C GLN A 205 -19.32 1.57 6.47
N GLU A 206 -19.22 1.58 5.14
CA GLU A 206 -18.57 0.49 4.39
C GLU A 206 -17.07 0.40 4.71
N GLN A 207 -16.38 1.55 4.78
CA GLN A 207 -14.96 1.61 5.15
C GLN A 207 -14.74 1.19 6.61
N ASP A 208 -15.60 1.60 7.55
CA ASP A 208 -15.55 1.13 8.94
C ASP A 208 -15.69 -0.38 9.03
N ALA A 209 -16.67 -0.96 8.34
CA ALA A 209 -16.88 -2.41 8.32
C ALA A 209 -15.64 -3.16 7.79
N LEU A 210 -15.05 -2.69 6.68
CA LEU A 210 -13.83 -3.29 6.13
C LEU A 210 -12.65 -3.16 7.10
N VAL A 211 -12.42 -1.98 7.67
CA VAL A 211 -11.31 -1.73 8.59
C VAL A 211 -11.43 -2.59 9.85
N ARG A 212 -12.65 -2.71 10.42
CA ARG A 212 -12.90 -3.61 11.56
C ARG A 212 -12.62 -5.06 11.21
N ALA A 213 -13.07 -5.53 10.05
CA ALA A 213 -12.82 -6.90 9.60
C ALA A 213 -11.31 -7.16 9.39
N LEU A 214 -10.56 -6.21 8.84
CA LEU A 214 -9.13 -6.34 8.57
C LEU A 214 -8.24 -6.26 9.82
N LEU A 215 -8.72 -5.67 10.91
CA LEU A 215 -7.91 -5.47 12.12
C LEU A 215 -8.33 -6.36 13.29
N ALA A 216 -9.63 -6.62 13.45
CA ALA A 216 -10.16 -7.41 14.56
C ALA A 216 -10.42 -8.86 14.14
N ASP A 217 -11.46 -9.09 13.34
CA ASP A 217 -11.84 -10.43 12.89
C ASP A 217 -12.45 -10.38 11.49
N CYS A 218 -11.76 -11.03 10.53
CA CYS A 218 -12.19 -11.07 9.15
C CYS A 218 -13.47 -11.89 8.93
N SER A 219 -13.86 -12.74 9.89
CA SER A 219 -15.11 -13.52 9.83
C SER A 219 -16.36 -12.64 9.91
N HIS A 220 -16.22 -11.43 10.45
CA HIS A 220 -17.29 -10.44 10.55
C HIS A 220 -17.43 -9.55 9.31
N LEU A 221 -16.71 -9.84 8.22
CA LEU A 221 -16.85 -9.09 6.97
C LEU A 221 -18.29 -9.17 6.43
N PRO A 222 -19.03 -8.05 6.31
CA PRO A 222 -20.41 -8.11 5.86
C PRO A 222 -20.50 -8.59 4.41
N SER A 223 -21.35 -9.59 4.16
CA SER A 223 -21.62 -10.08 2.80
C SER A 223 -22.21 -9.02 1.89
N SER A 224 -22.84 -7.99 2.45
CA SER A 224 -23.36 -6.83 1.72
C SER A 224 -22.28 -6.04 0.97
N LEU A 225 -21.00 -6.12 1.38
CA LEU A 225 -19.90 -5.46 0.69
C LEU A 225 -19.49 -6.18 -0.60
N GLY A 226 -19.87 -7.45 -0.78
CA GLY A 226 -19.54 -8.23 -1.98
C GLY A 226 -18.04 -8.44 -2.22
N LEU A 227 -17.21 -8.32 -1.17
CA LEU A 227 -15.78 -8.52 -1.25
C LEU A 227 -15.44 -10.01 -1.19
N ASP A 228 -14.37 -10.39 -1.90
CA ASP A 228 -13.81 -11.74 -1.81
C ASP A 228 -13.25 -12.00 -0.40
N GLN A 229 -13.94 -12.86 0.35
CA GLN A 229 -13.59 -13.19 1.74
C GLN A 229 -12.22 -13.86 1.86
N GLU A 230 -11.82 -14.67 0.88
CA GLU A 230 -10.51 -15.33 0.93
C GLU A 230 -9.40 -14.29 0.76
N ARG A 231 -9.53 -13.41 -0.24
CA ARG A 231 -8.56 -12.34 -0.50
C ARG A 231 -8.49 -11.36 0.68
N VAL A 232 -9.63 -10.98 1.27
CA VAL A 232 -9.64 -10.14 2.49
C VAL A 232 -9.00 -10.88 3.68
N GLY A 233 -9.23 -12.18 3.83
CA GLY A 233 -8.56 -13.00 4.85
C GLY A 233 -7.04 -13.10 4.65
N GLN A 234 -6.58 -13.13 3.40
CA GLN A 234 -5.15 -13.04 3.07
C GLN A 234 -4.58 -11.66 3.44
N ALA A 235 -5.31 -10.58 3.17
CA ALA A 235 -4.95 -9.22 3.56
C ALA A 235 -4.88 -9.05 5.09
N PHE A 236 -5.87 -9.56 5.83
CA PHE A 236 -5.86 -9.60 7.31
C PHE A 236 -4.57 -10.23 7.85
N LYS A 237 -4.23 -11.44 7.37
CA LYS A 237 -2.99 -12.14 7.76
C LYS A 237 -1.72 -11.39 7.35
N ALA A 238 -1.74 -10.69 6.21
CA ALA A 238 -0.62 -9.87 5.78
C ALA A 238 -0.41 -8.65 6.68
N LEU A 239 -1.49 -7.94 7.05
CA LEU A 239 -1.46 -6.80 7.97
C LEU A 239 -0.94 -7.19 9.34
N ARG A 240 -1.42 -8.30 9.91
CA ARG A 240 -0.95 -8.82 11.21
C ARG A 240 0.57 -9.08 11.18
N ARG A 241 1.05 -9.86 10.20
CA ARG A 241 2.48 -10.12 10.03
C ARG A 241 3.30 -8.85 9.83
N LYS A 242 2.79 -7.89 9.05
CA LYS A 242 3.46 -6.59 8.83
C LYS A 242 3.57 -5.81 10.14
N ARG A 243 2.51 -5.77 10.95
CA ARG A 243 2.51 -5.06 12.24
C ARG A 243 3.48 -5.69 13.24
N ILE A 244 3.50 -7.03 13.33
CA ILE A 244 4.52 -7.77 14.14
C ILE A 244 5.93 -7.36 13.71
N ARG A 245 6.23 -7.45 12.40
CA ARG A 245 7.54 -7.08 11.86
C ARG A 245 7.90 -5.63 12.17
N THR A 246 6.94 -4.73 12.03
CA THR A 246 7.15 -3.29 12.25
C THR A 246 7.48 -2.99 13.72
N ILE A 247 6.78 -3.63 14.67
CA ILE A 247 7.10 -3.50 16.11
C ILE A 247 8.50 -4.01 16.41
N LYS A 248 8.88 -5.18 15.88
CA LYS A 248 10.23 -5.75 16.09
C LYS A 248 11.33 -4.86 15.52
N ARG A 249 11.12 -4.26 14.34
CA ARG A 249 12.07 -3.30 13.74
C ARG A 249 12.14 -2.01 14.55
N ALA A 250 11.02 -1.51 15.05
CA ALA A 250 10.97 -0.28 15.83
C ALA A 250 11.55 -0.45 17.25
N TYR A 251 11.48 -1.65 17.82
CA TYR A 251 12.05 -1.95 19.14
C TYR A 251 12.81 -3.30 19.16
N PRO A 252 14.03 -3.37 18.59
CA PRO A 252 14.79 -4.63 18.45
C PRO A 252 15.10 -5.34 19.77
N ASP A 253 15.31 -4.60 20.85
CA ASP A 253 15.59 -5.14 22.19
C ASP A 253 14.47 -6.08 22.71
N ILE A 254 13.27 -6.01 22.13
CA ILE A 254 12.16 -6.91 22.46
C ILE A 254 12.53 -8.39 22.29
N LEU A 255 13.45 -8.71 21.37
CA LEU A 255 13.94 -10.07 21.16
C LEU A 255 14.88 -10.53 22.27
N THR A 256 15.55 -9.59 22.97
CA THR A 256 16.31 -9.91 24.18
C THR A 256 15.39 -10.23 25.36
N ILE A 257 14.21 -9.61 25.41
CA ILE A 257 13.18 -9.87 26.44
C ILE A 257 12.46 -11.20 26.14
N PHE A 258 12.21 -11.47 24.86
CA PHE A 258 11.52 -12.67 24.37
C PHE A 258 12.39 -13.41 23.34
N PRO A 259 13.34 -14.25 23.79
CA PRO A 259 14.24 -14.97 22.88
C PRO A 259 13.50 -16.02 22.02
N GLU A 260 12.37 -16.53 22.49
CA GLU A 260 11.48 -17.39 21.70
C GLU A 260 10.57 -16.55 20.81
N GLU A 261 10.98 -16.34 19.55
CA GLU A 261 10.27 -15.46 18.61
C GLU A 261 8.82 -15.90 18.36
N GLU A 262 8.55 -17.20 18.33
CA GLU A 262 7.21 -17.73 18.13
C GLU A 262 6.27 -17.37 19.29
N LYS A 263 6.77 -17.41 20.53
CA LYS A 263 6.03 -16.99 21.71
C LYS A 263 5.77 -15.48 21.69
N LEU A 264 6.74 -14.68 21.26
CA LEU A 264 6.57 -13.24 21.05
C LEU A 264 5.48 -12.95 20.02
N ASN A 265 5.46 -13.68 18.89
CA ASN A 265 4.43 -13.54 17.86
C ASN A 265 3.03 -13.81 18.43
N GLN A 266 2.87 -14.89 19.19
CA GLN A 266 1.59 -15.24 19.81
C GLN A 266 1.12 -14.19 20.84
N LEU A 267 2.04 -13.59 21.59
CA LEU A 267 1.74 -12.49 22.50
C LEU A 267 1.30 -11.23 21.74
N LEU A 268 1.98 -10.89 20.65
CA LEU A 268 1.64 -9.74 19.80
C LEU A 268 0.28 -9.93 19.11
N GLU A 269 -0.05 -11.12 18.62
CA GLU A 269 -1.36 -11.40 18.04
C GLU A 269 -2.48 -11.17 19.07
N ARG A 270 -2.32 -11.70 20.30
CA ARG A 270 -3.28 -11.46 21.38
C ARG A 270 -3.38 -9.99 21.77
N TYR A 271 -2.27 -9.26 21.76
CA TYR A 271 -2.29 -7.81 21.97
C TYR A 271 -3.10 -7.10 20.89
N PHE A 272 -2.92 -7.44 19.62
CA PHE A 272 -3.65 -6.83 18.51
C PHE A 272 -5.14 -7.15 18.53
N ASP A 273 -5.56 -8.30 19.06
CA ASP A 273 -6.99 -8.59 19.27
C ASP A 273 -7.63 -7.61 20.27
N ASN A 274 -6.86 -7.11 21.23
CA ASN A 274 -7.30 -6.14 22.23
C ASN A 274 -7.01 -4.68 21.83
N CYS A 275 -6.05 -4.46 20.94
CA CYS A 275 -5.57 -3.16 20.48
C CYS A 275 -5.44 -3.16 18.94
N PRO A 276 -6.57 -3.21 18.21
CA PRO A 276 -6.57 -3.52 16.77
C PRO A 276 -6.02 -2.39 15.89
N SER A 277 -6.16 -1.13 16.30
CA SER A 277 -5.61 0.01 15.56
C SER A 277 -4.10 0.15 15.77
N VAL A 278 -3.39 0.59 14.73
CA VAL A 278 -2.00 1.07 14.87
C VAL A 278 -1.96 2.35 15.72
N SER A 279 -0.82 2.60 16.37
CA SER A 279 -0.64 3.83 17.14
C SER A 279 -0.42 5.05 16.24
N GLU A 280 -1.10 6.15 16.55
CA GLU A 280 -0.90 7.45 15.88
C GLU A 280 0.49 8.05 16.15
N LEU A 281 1.14 7.65 17.26
CA LEU A 281 2.50 8.10 17.62
C LEU A 281 3.60 7.24 16.97
N GLY A 282 3.22 6.29 16.11
CA GLY A 282 4.13 5.44 15.36
C GLY A 282 4.47 4.10 16.04
N PRO A 283 5.30 3.28 15.38
CA PRO A 283 5.47 1.87 15.74
C PRO A 283 6.24 1.65 17.04
N TYR A 284 7.11 2.58 17.45
CA TYR A 284 7.77 2.51 18.76
C TYR A 284 6.76 2.67 19.90
N ASP A 285 5.82 3.61 19.79
CA ASP A 285 4.76 3.76 20.79
C ASP A 285 3.84 2.53 20.83
N ASP A 286 3.55 1.91 19.69
CA ASP A 286 2.81 0.65 19.63
C ASP A 286 3.56 -0.48 20.37
N ALA A 287 4.89 -0.57 20.19
CA ALA A 287 5.74 -1.48 20.96
C ALA A 287 5.68 -1.19 22.48
N MET A 288 5.69 0.08 22.87
CA MET A 288 5.60 0.48 24.28
C MET A 288 4.23 0.16 24.89
N LYS A 289 3.13 0.37 24.15
CA LYS A 289 1.78 -0.06 24.53
C LYS A 289 1.67 -1.57 24.68
N PHE A 290 2.31 -2.34 23.79
CA PHE A 290 2.43 -3.78 23.94
C PHE A 290 3.13 -4.17 25.26
N MET A 291 4.25 -3.52 25.60
CA MET A 291 4.93 -3.78 26.88
C MET A 291 4.05 -3.47 28.10
N LYS A 292 3.23 -2.41 28.04
CA LYS A 292 2.24 -2.10 29.07
C LYS A 292 1.12 -3.13 29.14
N TYR A 293 0.64 -3.61 28.00
CA TYR A 293 -0.35 -4.68 27.91
C TYR A 293 0.16 -5.95 28.62
N LEU A 294 1.40 -6.37 28.33
CA LEU A 294 2.01 -7.53 28.98
C LEU A 294 2.22 -7.35 30.49
N LYS A 295 2.60 -6.15 30.92
CA LYS A 295 2.70 -5.84 32.36
C LYS A 295 1.36 -6.00 33.06
N LYS A 296 0.27 -5.54 32.41
CA LYS A 296 -1.09 -5.65 32.94
C LYS A 296 -1.62 -7.08 32.93
N SER A 297 -1.26 -7.89 31.92
CA SER A 297 -1.65 -9.31 31.85
C SER A 297 -0.79 -10.24 32.71
N GLY A 298 0.31 -9.74 33.29
CA GLY A 298 1.26 -10.54 34.08
C GLY A 298 2.17 -11.43 33.22
N GLU A 299 2.17 -11.23 31.90
CA GLU A 299 2.95 -12.01 30.94
C GLU A 299 4.31 -11.38 30.60
N LEU A 300 4.58 -10.18 31.13
CA LEU A 300 5.89 -9.55 31.04
C LEU A 300 6.90 -10.35 31.88
N PRO A 301 7.99 -10.91 31.29
CA PRO A 301 8.96 -11.69 32.04
C PRO A 301 9.55 -10.93 33.22
N ALA A 302 9.73 -11.63 34.34
CA ALA A 302 10.31 -11.04 35.55
C ALA A 302 11.71 -10.46 35.23
N PRO A 303 12.08 -9.30 35.81
CA PRO A 303 13.28 -8.54 35.45
C PRO A 303 14.59 -9.17 35.97
N LYS A 304 14.75 -10.49 35.91
CA LYS A 304 16.06 -11.15 36.10
C LYS A 304 17.09 -10.70 35.04
N LEU A 305 16.63 -10.03 33.97
CA LEU A 305 17.42 -9.30 32.97
C LEU A 305 17.42 -7.78 33.22
N ALA A 306 17.65 -7.32 34.46
CA ALA A 306 17.68 -5.89 34.81
C ALA A 306 18.71 -5.06 33.99
N GLY A 307 19.66 -5.71 33.31
CA GLY A 307 20.59 -5.09 32.37
C GLY A 307 20.07 -4.88 30.94
N ALA A 308 19.02 -5.59 30.51
CA ALA A 308 18.57 -5.58 29.10
C ALA A 308 17.48 -4.55 28.78
N LEU A 309 16.75 -4.05 29.78
CA LEU A 309 15.72 -3.04 29.56
C LEU A 309 16.34 -1.65 29.49
N SER A 310 16.12 -0.94 28.38
CA SER A 310 16.57 0.45 28.20
C SER A 310 15.99 1.38 29.29
N GLN A 311 16.73 2.43 29.63
CA GLN A 311 16.30 3.43 30.62
C GLN A 311 14.95 4.07 30.23
N ALA A 312 14.73 4.26 28.93
CA ALA A 312 13.48 4.78 28.36
C ALA A 312 12.29 3.86 28.67
N LEU A 313 12.45 2.55 28.45
CA LEU A 313 11.39 1.57 28.75
C LEU A 313 11.09 1.50 30.25
N LYS A 314 12.11 1.55 31.12
CA LYS A 314 11.92 1.58 32.58
C LYS A 314 11.09 2.79 33.00
N SER A 315 11.41 3.99 32.48
CA SER A 315 10.65 5.21 32.76
C SER A 315 9.21 5.14 32.23
N PHE A 316 9.01 4.59 31.04
CA PHE A 316 7.69 4.45 30.44
C PHE A 316 6.78 3.47 31.20
N LEU A 317 7.33 2.34 31.67
CA LEU A 317 6.59 1.34 32.44
C LEU A 317 6.30 1.79 33.87
N ALA A 318 7.03 2.76 34.41
CA ALA A 318 6.79 3.33 35.74
C ALA A 318 5.61 4.33 35.76
N LYS A 319 5.21 4.85 34.59
CA LYS A 319 4.05 5.74 34.38
C LYS A 319 2.82 4.95 33.96
#